data_AF-A0A961DWK2-F1
#
_entry.id   AF-A0A961DWK2-F1
#
_cell.length_a   1.000
_cell.length_b   1.000
_cell.length_c   1.000
_cell.angle_alpha   90.00
_cell.angle_beta   90.00
_cell.angle_gamma   90.00
#
_symmetry.space_group_name_H-M   'P 1'
#
loop_
_entity.id
_entity.type
_entity.pdbx_description
1 polymer ?
#
loop_
_entity_poly.entity_id
_entity_poly.type
_entity_poly.pdbx_seq_one_letter_code
_entity_poly.pdbx_strand_id
1 'polypeptide(L)'
;MPPCDSPRPAVWPGSPYPLGATYDGAGTNFSLFSEVADRVELCLIDGDGSETRIDLDEVDVFVWHAYLPTVAPGQRYGFRVHGPWNPGAGLRCDSSKLLLDPYGKSFDGHFDFSQALYSYDLGSADPASGGVPPRIDSLGHTMTSVVINPYFQWGSDHAPRTPYHETIIYETHVKGMTQTHPAVPENLRGTYAGLAHPAVIDHLKSLNVTAIELMPVHQFMDDKRLLGLGLRNYWGYNTFGYFAPHAGYASNQQAGGAVGEFKTMVRAFHEAGIEVILDVVYNHTGESDHLGPTISFRGIDNAAYYRLLDSDLRLYKDFTGTGNSLNVRHPHTLQLIMDSLRYWAQEMHVDGFRFDLASTLAREFYDVDRLSAFFDLVQQDPVISQLKLIAEPWDIGEGGYQVGNFPGLWTEWNGKYRDTVRDYWRGEPAALGEFASRLTGSSDLYEATGRRPIASINFVTCHDGFTLADLVSYDEKHNEANGEDNRDGESHNRSWNCGVEGPTEDPEILE
;
A
#
# COMPACT_ATOMS: atom_id res chain seq x y z
N MET A 1 17.40 28.61 39.74
CA MET A 1 18.18 28.21 38.56
C MET A 1 17.33 28.52 37.35
N PRO A 2 17.83 29.26 36.34
CA PRO A 2 17.09 29.39 35.09
C PRO A 2 16.98 27.99 34.45
N PRO A 3 15.96 27.74 33.60
CA PRO A 3 15.90 26.50 32.84
C PRO A 3 17.18 26.37 32.03
N CYS A 4 17.79 25.19 32.08
CA CYS A 4 18.94 24.85 31.25
C CYS A 4 18.39 24.73 29.83
N ASP A 5 18.57 25.76 29.00
CA ASP A 5 18.25 25.69 27.57
C ASP A 5 19.01 24.50 26.99
N SER A 6 18.27 23.46 26.56
CA SER A 6 18.83 22.37 25.78
C SER A 6 19.56 22.99 24.57
N PRO A 7 20.84 22.64 24.33
CA PRO A 7 21.57 23.21 23.21
C PRO A 7 20.81 22.91 21.92
N ARG A 8 20.49 23.94 21.13
CA ARG A 8 19.84 23.76 19.83
C ARG A 8 20.68 22.81 18.98
N PRO A 9 20.07 21.81 18.33
CA PRO A 9 20.81 20.87 17.49
C PRO A 9 21.55 21.63 16.39
N ALA A 10 22.76 21.17 16.06
CA ALA A 10 23.50 21.72 14.94
C ALA A 10 22.78 21.34 13.63
N VAL A 11 22.44 22.33 12.81
CA VAL A 11 21.76 22.16 11.52
C VAL A 11 22.75 22.52 10.42
N TRP A 12 23.00 21.58 9.51
CA TRP A 12 23.82 21.76 8.32
C TRP A 12 22.92 21.77 7.08
N PRO A 13 23.40 22.27 5.93
CA PRO A 13 22.56 22.41 4.74
C PRO A 13 21.94 21.09 4.25
N GLY A 14 22.66 19.97 4.39
CA GLY A 14 22.21 18.68 3.89
C GLY A 14 22.13 18.61 2.37
N SER A 15 21.22 17.82 1.85
CA SER A 15 21.05 17.59 0.41
C SER A 15 19.59 17.32 0.05
N PRO A 16 19.12 17.78 -1.13
CA PRO A 16 17.74 17.55 -1.58
C PRO A 16 17.46 16.09 -1.94
N TYR A 17 18.49 15.26 -2.12
CA TYR A 17 18.34 13.84 -2.44
C TYR A 17 19.27 12.97 -1.57
N PRO A 18 18.84 11.78 -1.12
CA PRO A 18 17.51 11.18 -1.31
C PRO A 18 16.40 11.90 -0.52
N LEU A 19 15.16 11.76 -0.97
CA LEU A 19 13.97 12.21 -0.26
C LEU A 19 13.75 11.39 1.03
N GLY A 20 13.14 12.03 2.03
CA GLY A 20 12.90 11.53 3.37
C GLY A 20 14.10 11.58 4.31
N ALA A 21 13.99 10.91 5.46
CA ALA A 21 15.08 10.76 6.41
C ALA A 21 16.07 9.64 6.02
N THR A 22 17.36 9.99 5.91
CA THR A 22 18.44 9.06 5.56
C THR A 22 19.62 9.18 6.51
N TYR A 23 19.84 8.14 7.30
CA TYR A 23 20.99 8.04 8.21
C TYR A 23 22.22 7.47 7.49
N ASP A 24 23.35 8.16 7.58
CA ASP A 24 24.59 7.80 6.87
C ASP A 24 25.69 7.20 7.79
N GLY A 25 25.39 7.01 9.07
CA GLY A 25 26.35 6.57 10.09
C GLY A 25 26.93 7.71 10.95
N ALA A 26 26.87 8.95 10.49
CA ALA A 26 27.35 10.13 11.21
C ALA A 26 26.22 11.09 11.63
N GLY A 27 25.11 11.08 10.90
CA GLY A 27 23.94 11.92 11.15
C GLY A 27 22.80 11.57 10.20
N THR A 28 21.76 12.39 10.20
CA THR A 28 20.57 12.16 9.36
C THR A 28 20.32 13.35 8.44
N ASN A 29 20.25 13.08 7.13
CA ASN A 29 19.73 14.02 6.13
C ASN A 29 18.21 13.92 6.09
N PHE A 30 17.51 15.05 6.11
CA PHE A 30 16.08 15.16 5.91
C PHE A 30 15.82 15.93 4.63
N SER A 31 14.88 15.44 3.82
CA SER A 31 14.51 16.08 2.56
C SER A 31 13.00 15.88 2.29
N LEU A 32 12.27 16.96 2.03
CA LEU A 32 10.82 16.96 1.83
C LEU A 32 10.44 17.81 0.61
N PHE A 33 9.72 17.21 -0.34
CA PHE A 33 9.15 17.96 -1.46
C PHE A 33 7.85 18.69 -1.04
N SER A 34 7.78 19.99 -1.32
CA SER A 34 6.54 20.77 -1.34
C SER A 34 6.77 22.06 -2.13
N GLU A 35 6.02 22.26 -3.21
CA GLU A 35 6.10 23.48 -4.05
C GLU A 35 5.17 24.59 -3.57
N VAL A 36 4.16 24.23 -2.76
CA VAL A 36 3.19 25.16 -2.19
C VAL A 36 3.59 25.72 -0.81
N ALA A 37 4.58 25.11 -0.15
CA ALA A 37 5.03 25.53 1.18
C ALA A 37 5.66 26.92 1.16
N ASP A 38 5.31 27.76 2.14
CA ASP A 38 6.00 29.01 2.45
C ASP A 38 7.13 28.80 3.48
N ARG A 39 7.02 27.75 4.30
CA ARG A 39 7.98 27.36 5.34
C ARG A 39 7.74 25.92 5.77
N VAL A 40 8.82 25.16 5.98
CA VAL A 40 8.75 23.80 6.52
C VAL A 40 9.52 23.73 7.84
N GLU A 41 8.86 23.24 8.88
CA GLU A 41 9.49 22.90 10.17
C GLU A 41 9.65 21.38 10.27
N LEU A 42 10.89 20.91 10.46
CA LEU A 42 11.18 19.56 10.95
C LEU A 42 10.94 19.51 12.46
N CYS A 43 10.07 18.62 12.90
CA CYS A 43 9.73 18.44 14.31
C CYS A 43 10.37 17.16 14.82
N LEU A 44 11.34 17.27 15.73
CA LEU A 44 11.92 16.14 16.47
C LEU A 44 11.13 15.89 17.75
N ILE A 45 10.71 14.66 17.98
CA ILE A 45 9.89 14.27 19.14
C ILE A 45 10.74 13.42 20.10
N ASP A 46 10.90 13.91 21.32
CA ASP A 46 11.66 13.24 22.37
C ASP A 46 10.84 12.12 23.04
N GLY A 47 11.51 11.28 23.85
CA GLY A 47 10.88 10.13 24.51
C GLY A 47 9.81 10.49 25.55
N ASP A 48 9.80 11.72 26.05
CA ASP A 48 8.74 12.27 26.93
C ASP A 48 7.62 12.97 26.16
N GLY A 49 7.72 13.01 24.82
CA GLY A 49 6.77 13.67 23.93
C GLY A 49 7.07 15.15 23.67
N SER A 50 8.17 15.73 24.17
CA SER A 50 8.51 17.11 23.85
C SER A 50 8.88 17.28 22.37
N GLU A 51 8.47 18.41 21.80
CA GLU A 51 8.71 18.76 20.40
C GLU A 51 9.80 19.81 20.28
N THR A 52 10.85 19.52 19.51
CA THR A 52 11.85 20.48 19.07
C THR A 52 11.64 20.77 17.58
N ARG A 53 11.31 22.02 17.23
CA ARG A 53 11.07 22.45 15.85
C ARG A 53 12.31 23.10 15.25
N ILE A 54 12.61 22.74 14.01
CA ILE A 54 13.78 23.20 13.26
C ILE A 54 13.30 23.67 11.90
N ASP A 55 13.60 24.92 11.55
CA ASP A 55 13.32 25.45 10.22
C ASP A 55 14.24 24.79 9.18
N LEU A 56 13.65 24.33 8.08
CA LEU A 56 14.40 23.91 6.90
C LEU A 56 14.62 25.16 6.03
N ASP A 57 15.79 25.78 6.16
CA ASP A 57 16.13 27.02 5.45
C ASP A 57 16.60 26.77 4.01
N GLU A 58 17.15 25.58 3.73
CA GLU A 58 17.66 25.23 2.41
C GLU A 58 16.57 24.62 1.53
N VAL A 59 16.42 25.15 0.32
CA VAL A 59 15.42 24.71 -0.66
C VAL A 59 16.01 24.68 -2.06
N ASP A 60 16.14 23.49 -2.61
CA ASP A 60 16.56 23.26 -4.01
C ASP A 60 15.37 22.71 -4.80
N VAL A 61 14.88 23.48 -5.77
CA VAL A 61 13.78 23.07 -6.69
C VAL A 61 12.57 22.51 -5.92
N PHE A 62 12.07 23.27 -4.94
CA PHE A 62 10.92 22.91 -4.08
C PHE A 62 11.15 21.74 -3.12
N VAL A 63 12.40 21.30 -2.97
CA VAL A 63 12.79 20.29 -1.99
C VAL A 63 13.46 20.97 -0.81
N TRP A 64 12.82 20.89 0.35
CA TRP A 64 13.26 21.47 1.61
C TRP A 64 14.14 20.47 2.36
N HIS A 65 15.34 20.86 2.75
CA HIS A 65 16.29 19.91 3.33
C HIS A 65 17.18 20.48 4.43
N ALA A 66 17.69 19.57 5.26
CA ALA A 66 18.71 19.84 6.28
C ALA A 66 19.44 18.56 6.67
N TYR A 67 20.62 18.70 7.27
CA TYR A 67 21.37 17.60 7.86
C TYR A 67 21.64 17.85 9.34
N LEU A 68 21.34 16.84 10.17
CA LEU A 68 21.49 16.91 11.61
C LEU A 68 22.50 15.85 12.08
N PRO A 69 23.75 16.25 12.44
CA PRO A 69 24.80 15.33 12.88
C PRO A 69 24.49 14.59 14.19
N THR A 70 23.54 15.09 14.98
CA THR A 70 23.22 14.50 16.29
C THR A 70 22.03 13.53 16.22
N VAL A 71 21.35 13.44 15.08
CA VAL A 71 20.17 12.57 14.94
C VAL A 71 20.58 11.20 14.43
N ALA A 72 20.19 10.18 15.18
CA ALA A 72 20.49 8.77 14.94
C ALA A 72 19.20 7.95 14.78
N PRO A 73 19.29 6.68 14.32
CA PRO A 73 18.15 5.78 14.24
C PRO A 73 17.38 5.65 15.55
N GLY A 74 16.06 5.59 15.45
CA GLY A 74 15.12 5.59 16.57
C GLY A 74 14.56 6.99 16.91
N GLN A 75 15.11 8.07 16.33
CA GLN A 75 14.54 9.41 16.47
C GLN A 75 13.15 9.46 15.82
N ARG A 76 12.15 9.88 16.60
CA ARG A 76 10.81 10.19 16.11
C ARG A 76 10.78 11.60 15.54
N TYR A 77 10.08 11.78 14.42
CA TYR A 77 9.95 13.07 13.78
C TYR A 77 8.65 13.20 12.97
N GLY A 78 8.36 14.42 12.54
CA GLY A 78 7.36 14.74 11.53
C GLY A 78 7.64 16.13 10.97
N PHE A 79 6.73 16.63 10.13
CA PHE A 79 6.84 17.95 9.53
C PHE A 79 5.64 18.82 9.85
N ARG A 80 5.84 20.12 9.97
CA ARG A 80 4.76 21.11 9.92
C ARG A 80 4.98 22.00 8.71
N VAL A 81 4.01 21.95 7.80
CA VAL A 81 4.09 22.69 6.53
C VAL A 81 3.20 23.92 6.63
N HIS A 82 3.83 25.09 6.53
CA HIS A 82 3.14 26.38 6.45
C HIS A 82 2.95 26.73 4.97
N GLY A 83 1.78 27.28 4.65
CA GLY A 83 1.43 27.63 3.30
C GLY A 83 -0.01 28.13 3.21
N PRO A 84 -0.52 28.36 1.99
CA PRO A 84 -1.88 28.85 1.79
C PRO A 84 -2.94 27.82 2.21
N TRP A 85 -3.95 28.31 2.93
CA TRP A 85 -5.21 27.61 3.13
C TRP A 85 -6.30 28.26 2.28
N ASN A 86 -6.67 27.61 1.19
CA ASN A 86 -7.79 27.98 0.34
C ASN A 86 -8.37 26.70 -0.29
N PRO A 87 -9.29 26.01 0.41
CA PRO A 87 -9.91 24.79 -0.11
C PRO A 87 -10.53 25.00 -1.48
N GLY A 88 -11.12 26.17 -1.75
CA GLY A 88 -11.70 26.53 -3.05
C GLY A 88 -10.72 26.45 -4.22
N ALA A 89 -9.42 26.59 -3.95
CA ALA A 89 -8.34 26.42 -4.92
C ALA A 89 -7.55 25.11 -4.72
N GLY A 90 -8.04 24.19 -3.88
CA GLY A 90 -7.35 22.94 -3.54
C GLY A 90 -6.17 23.08 -2.57
N LEU A 91 -5.91 24.27 -2.03
CA LEU A 91 -4.78 24.56 -1.15
C LEU A 91 -5.16 24.25 0.31
N ARG A 92 -4.43 23.34 0.96
CA ARG A 92 -4.83 22.73 2.25
C ARG A 92 -3.73 22.71 3.31
N CYS A 93 -2.76 23.64 3.25
CA CYS A 93 -1.68 23.70 4.26
C CYS A 93 -2.23 24.03 5.66
N ASP A 94 -1.98 23.15 6.62
CA ASP A 94 -2.30 23.36 8.03
C ASP A 94 -1.14 22.96 8.94
N SER A 95 -0.33 23.94 9.36
CA SER A 95 0.85 23.71 10.22
C SER A 95 0.50 23.34 11.66
N SER A 96 -0.78 23.38 12.07
CA SER A 96 -1.18 22.75 13.33
C SER A 96 -1.11 21.22 13.23
N LYS A 97 -1.06 20.64 12.03
CA LYS A 97 -0.93 19.20 11.84
C LYS A 97 0.55 18.82 11.79
N LEU A 98 0.93 17.89 12.65
CA LEU A 98 2.16 17.10 12.52
C LEU A 98 1.94 16.09 11.39
N LEU A 99 2.66 16.28 10.30
CA LEU A 99 2.56 15.50 9.07
C LEU A 99 3.65 14.42 9.06
N LEU A 100 3.26 13.23 8.62
CA LEU A 100 4.15 12.09 8.41
C LEU A 100 4.98 12.30 7.14
N ASP A 101 6.21 11.78 7.14
CA ASP A 101 7.08 11.81 5.97
C ASP A 101 6.53 10.84 4.90
N PRO A 102 6.23 11.30 3.67
CA PRO A 102 5.87 10.43 2.53
C PRO A 102 6.93 9.35 2.25
N TYR A 103 8.20 9.62 2.56
CA TYR A 103 9.34 8.72 2.43
C TYR A 103 9.72 8.05 3.77
N GLY A 104 8.85 8.13 4.77
CA GLY A 104 9.03 7.49 6.07
C GLY A 104 9.14 5.98 5.94
N LYS A 105 10.27 5.42 6.41
CA LYS A 105 10.57 3.98 6.34
C LYS A 105 10.09 3.19 7.56
N SER A 106 9.59 3.88 8.58
CA SER A 106 8.94 3.32 9.75
C SER A 106 8.12 4.40 10.45
N PHE A 107 7.04 3.99 11.12
CA PHE A 107 6.14 4.86 11.86
C PHE A 107 5.87 4.27 13.25
N ASP A 108 5.62 5.13 14.23
CA ASP A 108 5.29 4.75 15.60
C ASP A 108 4.13 5.58 16.16
N GLY A 109 3.24 4.94 16.92
CA GLY A 109 2.04 5.56 17.49
C GLY A 109 0.73 5.02 16.91
N HIS A 110 -0.35 5.77 17.05
CA HIS A 110 -1.67 5.43 16.55
C HIS A 110 -2.46 6.70 16.19
N PHE A 111 -3.51 6.54 15.38
CA PHE A 111 -4.46 7.60 15.06
C PHE A 111 -5.67 7.52 15.99
N ASP A 112 -6.06 8.64 16.59
CA ASP A 112 -7.23 8.67 17.49
C ASP A 112 -8.52 9.19 16.81
N PHE A 113 -8.40 9.75 15.60
CA PHE A 113 -9.49 10.34 14.81
C PHE A 113 -10.30 11.42 15.54
N SER A 114 -9.69 12.11 16.49
CA SER A 114 -10.22 13.32 17.12
C SER A 114 -10.18 14.51 16.16
N GLN A 115 -10.78 15.65 16.55
CA GLN A 115 -10.71 16.91 15.80
C GLN A 115 -9.28 17.34 15.43
N ALA A 116 -8.28 16.88 16.20
CA ALA A 116 -6.87 17.16 15.96
C ALA A 116 -6.38 16.65 14.58
N LEU A 117 -6.94 15.56 14.05
CA LEU A 117 -6.53 15.02 12.73
C LEU A 117 -7.22 15.70 11.54
N TYR A 118 -8.18 16.59 11.76
CA TYR A 118 -8.95 17.23 10.70
C TYR A 118 -8.63 18.72 10.61
N SER A 119 -8.35 19.18 9.40
CA SER A 119 -8.09 20.59 9.09
C SER A 119 -9.37 21.40 8.87
N TYR A 120 -10.53 20.77 9.03
CA TYR A 120 -11.86 21.40 9.03
C TYR A 120 -12.60 21.04 10.32
N ASP A 121 -13.59 21.85 10.70
CA ASP A 121 -14.40 21.62 11.90
C ASP A 121 -15.40 20.47 11.69
N LEU A 122 -15.25 19.38 12.46
CA LEU A 122 -16.15 18.22 12.44
C LEU A 122 -17.56 18.57 12.92
N GLY A 123 -17.72 19.63 13.73
CA GLY A 123 -19.00 20.14 14.21
C GLY A 123 -19.65 21.18 13.30
N SER A 124 -19.01 21.53 12.17
CA SER A 124 -19.56 22.48 11.21
C SER A 124 -20.87 21.99 10.59
N ALA A 125 -21.79 22.92 10.30
CA ALA A 125 -22.99 22.61 9.54
C ALA A 125 -22.71 22.27 8.07
N ASP A 126 -21.59 22.76 7.53
CA ASP A 126 -21.10 22.46 6.18
C ASP A 126 -19.57 22.21 6.22
N PRO A 127 -19.14 21.01 6.65
CA PRO A 127 -17.72 20.66 6.69
C PRO A 127 -17.09 20.56 5.29
N ALA A 128 -17.90 20.25 4.28
CA ALA A 128 -17.45 20.11 2.88
C ALA A 128 -16.95 21.43 2.29
N SER A 129 -17.43 22.57 2.80
CA SER A 129 -16.90 23.90 2.46
C SER A 129 -15.42 24.09 2.85
N GLY A 130 -14.88 23.27 3.75
CA GLY A 130 -13.54 23.38 4.32
C GLY A 130 -13.41 24.44 5.43
N GLY A 131 -14.12 25.56 5.30
CA GLY A 131 -14.18 26.61 6.32
C GLY A 131 -12.82 27.17 6.73
N VAL A 132 -12.75 27.71 7.95
CA VAL A 132 -11.50 28.13 8.60
C VAL A 132 -10.97 26.95 9.42
N PRO A 133 -9.68 26.59 9.32
CA PRO A 133 -9.13 25.49 10.09
C PRO A 133 -9.25 25.75 11.59
N PRO A 134 -9.66 24.75 12.39
CA PRO A 134 -9.68 24.86 13.85
C PRO A 134 -8.28 25.08 14.48
N ARG A 135 -7.21 24.76 13.73
CA ARG A 135 -5.80 24.84 14.16
C ARG A 135 -5.50 24.07 15.46
N ILE A 136 -6.20 22.95 15.68
CA ILE A 136 -5.90 22.04 16.79
C ILE A 136 -4.66 21.23 16.45
N ASP A 137 -3.72 21.18 17.39
CA ASP A 137 -2.46 20.44 17.27
C ASP A 137 -2.70 18.93 17.20
N SER A 138 -2.09 18.25 16.23
CA SER A 138 -2.19 16.80 16.08
C SER A 138 -1.09 16.00 16.77
N LEU A 139 -0.05 16.64 17.32
CA LEU A 139 0.95 15.93 18.11
C LEU A 139 0.29 15.20 19.30
N GLY A 140 0.55 13.89 19.43
CA GLY A 140 -0.11 13.02 20.42
C GLY A 140 -1.44 12.41 19.97
N HIS A 141 -1.96 12.83 18.82
CA HIS A 141 -3.19 12.32 18.20
C HIS A 141 -2.94 11.57 16.88
N THR A 142 -1.72 11.70 16.33
CA THR A 142 -1.23 11.04 15.11
C THR A 142 -0.03 10.13 15.42
N MET A 143 0.41 9.36 14.42
CA MET A 143 1.70 8.67 14.45
C MET A 143 2.87 9.66 14.28
N THR A 144 4.09 9.17 14.47
CA THR A 144 5.34 9.85 14.12
C THR A 144 6.12 9.01 13.11
N SER A 145 6.88 9.67 12.25
CA SER A 145 7.87 9.01 11.40
C SER A 145 9.10 8.67 12.25
N VAL A 146 9.83 7.61 11.89
CA VAL A 146 10.99 7.15 12.66
C VAL A 146 12.20 7.03 11.75
N VAL A 147 13.31 7.64 12.16
CA VAL A 147 14.60 7.46 11.47
C VAL A 147 15.05 6.02 11.66
N ILE A 148 15.29 5.29 10.57
CA ILE A 148 15.74 3.90 10.64
C ILE A 148 17.25 3.78 10.41
N ASN A 149 17.82 2.66 10.84
CA ASN A 149 19.12 2.23 10.36
C ASN A 149 18.93 1.42 9.06
N PRO A 150 19.48 1.86 7.91
CA PRO A 150 19.33 1.11 6.67
C PRO A 150 20.14 -0.20 6.65
N TYR A 151 21.20 -0.28 7.45
CA TYR A 151 22.13 -1.41 7.43
C TYR A 151 21.49 -2.71 7.91
N PHE A 152 21.57 -3.74 7.08
CA PHE A 152 21.13 -5.11 7.37
C PHE A 152 22.12 -6.13 6.79
N GLN A 153 22.38 -7.22 7.51
CA GLN A 153 23.30 -8.27 7.07
C GLN A 153 22.56 -9.35 6.25
N TRP A 154 22.47 -9.13 4.94
CA TRP A 154 21.90 -10.09 3.99
C TRP A 154 22.71 -11.38 3.85
N GLY A 155 24.01 -11.37 4.16
CA GLY A 155 24.84 -12.57 4.09
C GLY A 155 25.01 -13.09 2.66
N SER A 156 24.62 -14.34 2.41
CA SER A 156 24.68 -15.00 1.09
C SER A 156 23.37 -14.96 0.32
N ASP A 157 22.45 -14.06 0.70
CA ASP A 157 21.17 -13.87 0.04
C ASP A 157 21.35 -13.60 -1.47
N HIS A 158 20.48 -14.20 -2.26
CA HIS A 158 20.35 -13.95 -3.69
C HIS A 158 18.91 -14.21 -4.11
N ALA A 159 18.38 -13.35 -4.98
CA ALA A 159 17.05 -13.50 -5.54
C ALA A 159 16.91 -14.88 -6.23
N PRO A 160 15.87 -15.69 -5.91
CA PRO A 160 15.67 -17.01 -6.51
C PRO A 160 15.50 -16.97 -8.03
N ARG A 161 14.82 -15.94 -8.56
CA ARG A 161 14.59 -15.71 -10.00
C ARG A 161 13.98 -16.92 -10.72
N THR A 162 12.95 -17.50 -10.11
CA THR A 162 12.17 -18.59 -10.70
C THR A 162 11.56 -18.11 -12.03
N PRO A 163 11.79 -18.81 -13.16
CA PRO A 163 11.18 -18.44 -14.43
C PRO A 163 9.65 -18.45 -14.36
N TYR A 164 8.98 -17.49 -14.99
CA TYR A 164 7.51 -17.37 -14.96
C TYR A 164 6.73 -18.65 -15.31
N HIS A 165 7.26 -19.49 -16.21
CA HIS A 165 6.60 -20.74 -16.62
C HIS A 165 6.73 -21.88 -15.61
N GLU A 166 7.58 -21.71 -14.59
CA GLU A 166 7.74 -22.60 -13.44
C GLU A 166 7.11 -22.00 -12.16
N THR A 167 6.58 -20.78 -12.25
CA THR A 167 6.06 -20.05 -11.07
C THR A 167 4.70 -20.59 -10.63
N ILE A 168 4.59 -20.91 -9.34
CA ILE A 168 3.35 -21.16 -8.61
C ILE A 168 3.23 -20.11 -7.51
N ILE A 169 2.27 -19.20 -7.69
CA ILE A 169 2.00 -18.09 -6.77
C ILE A 169 1.07 -18.57 -5.65
N TYR A 170 1.41 -18.23 -4.41
CA TYR A 170 0.57 -18.45 -3.23
C TYR A 170 0.23 -17.11 -2.58
N GLU A 171 -0.97 -16.61 -2.87
CA GLU A 171 -1.52 -15.42 -2.20
C GLU A 171 -1.77 -15.72 -0.73
N THR A 172 -1.27 -14.86 0.17
CA THR A 172 -1.50 -15.03 1.59
C THR A 172 -1.49 -13.73 2.38
N HIS A 173 -2.17 -13.76 3.52
CA HIS A 173 -2.17 -12.68 4.49
C HIS A 173 -1.15 -12.97 5.60
N VAL A 174 -0.22 -12.04 5.86
CA VAL A 174 0.85 -12.19 6.88
C VAL A 174 0.29 -12.66 8.23
N LYS A 175 -0.73 -11.95 8.73
CA LYS A 175 -1.46 -12.34 9.95
C LYS A 175 -2.16 -13.70 9.84
N GLY A 176 -3.10 -13.83 8.89
CA GLY A 176 -3.97 -15.00 8.78
C GLY A 176 -3.24 -16.33 8.62
N MET A 177 -2.14 -16.34 7.87
CA MET A 177 -1.36 -17.57 7.60
C MET A 177 -0.88 -18.28 8.88
N THR A 178 -0.55 -17.51 9.93
CA THR A 178 0.09 -18.05 11.12
C THR A 178 -0.63 -17.78 12.44
N GLN A 179 -1.68 -16.95 12.44
CA GLN A 179 -2.41 -16.55 13.65
C GLN A 179 -2.90 -17.74 14.50
N THR A 180 -3.30 -18.83 13.86
CA THR A 180 -3.81 -20.05 14.50
C THR A 180 -2.89 -21.26 14.29
N HIS A 181 -1.70 -21.08 13.73
CA HIS A 181 -0.82 -22.18 13.36
C HIS A 181 -0.19 -22.86 14.59
N PRO A 182 -0.45 -24.16 14.84
CA PRO A 182 -0.10 -24.80 16.10
C PRO A 182 1.42 -24.92 16.33
N ALA A 183 2.18 -25.12 15.25
CA ALA A 183 3.64 -25.24 15.30
C ALA A 183 4.40 -23.90 15.30
N VAL A 184 3.72 -22.76 15.18
CA VAL A 184 4.36 -21.44 15.31
C VAL A 184 4.21 -20.98 16.78
N PRO A 185 5.29 -20.54 17.46
CA PRO A 185 5.22 -20.01 18.81
C PRO A 185 4.22 -18.85 18.92
N GLU A 186 3.42 -18.83 19.99
CA GLU A 186 2.31 -17.88 20.15
C GLU A 186 2.71 -16.41 19.99
N ASN A 187 3.89 -16.03 20.50
CA ASN A 187 4.43 -14.68 20.41
C ASN A 187 4.89 -14.27 19.00
N LEU A 188 4.97 -15.21 18.05
CA LEU A 188 5.32 -14.97 16.65
C LEU A 188 4.13 -15.12 15.71
N ARG A 189 2.99 -15.65 16.19
CA ARG A 189 1.82 -15.89 15.34
C ARG A 189 1.27 -14.57 14.77
N GLY A 190 0.99 -14.60 13.48
CA GLY A 190 0.45 -13.48 12.73
C GLY A 190 1.46 -12.35 12.46
N THR A 191 2.76 -12.67 12.46
CA THR A 191 3.84 -11.70 12.24
C THR A 191 4.78 -12.11 11.11
N TYR A 192 5.63 -11.20 10.62
CA TYR A 192 6.69 -11.51 9.64
C TYR A 192 7.61 -12.62 10.15
N ALA A 193 8.01 -12.58 11.43
CA ALA A 193 8.82 -13.64 12.04
C ALA A 193 8.08 -14.99 12.11
N GLY A 194 6.77 -14.98 12.36
CA GLY A 194 5.95 -16.19 12.33
C GLY A 194 5.82 -16.78 10.93
N LEU A 195 5.66 -15.91 9.93
CA LEU A 195 5.59 -16.30 8.52
C LEU A 195 6.90 -16.90 8.02
N ALA A 196 8.04 -16.41 8.52
CA ALA A 196 9.38 -16.95 8.27
C ALA A 196 9.71 -18.22 9.06
N HIS A 197 8.80 -18.71 9.90
CA HIS A 197 9.06 -19.88 10.75
C HIS A 197 9.23 -21.16 9.89
N PRO A 198 10.16 -22.08 10.21
CA PRO A 198 10.42 -23.27 9.41
C PRO A 198 9.19 -24.11 9.08
N ALA A 199 8.25 -24.24 10.02
CA ALA A 199 7.00 -24.99 9.79
C ALA A 199 6.15 -24.42 8.64
N VAL A 200 6.18 -23.12 8.42
CA VAL A 200 5.43 -22.46 7.33
C VAL A 200 6.18 -22.63 6.01
N ILE A 201 7.50 -22.46 6.02
CA ILE A 201 8.35 -22.68 4.85
C ILE A 201 8.24 -24.13 4.37
N ASP A 202 8.31 -25.11 5.29
CA ASP A 202 8.17 -26.53 4.97
C ASP A 202 6.80 -26.85 4.36
N HIS A 203 5.74 -26.21 4.85
CA HIS A 203 4.40 -26.33 4.29
C HIS A 203 4.35 -25.80 2.85
N LEU A 204 4.84 -24.59 2.59
CA LEU A 204 4.87 -23.99 1.25
C LEU A 204 5.69 -24.85 0.27
N LYS A 205 6.84 -25.37 0.72
CA LYS A 205 7.66 -26.29 -0.07
C LYS A 205 6.93 -27.60 -0.37
N SER A 206 6.15 -28.13 0.56
CA SER A 206 5.34 -29.35 0.33
C SER A 206 4.26 -29.16 -0.75
N LEU A 207 3.80 -27.92 -0.94
CA LEU A 207 2.86 -27.53 -1.99
C LEU A 207 3.55 -27.17 -3.32
N ASN A 208 4.88 -27.18 -3.37
CA ASN A 208 5.69 -26.68 -4.48
C ASN A 208 5.45 -25.21 -4.83
N VAL A 209 5.09 -24.39 -3.83
CA VAL A 209 5.01 -22.94 -4.00
C VAL A 209 6.41 -22.39 -4.32
N THR A 210 6.50 -21.55 -5.33
CA THR A 210 7.76 -20.91 -5.73
C THR A 210 7.79 -19.41 -5.45
N ALA A 211 6.62 -18.79 -5.32
CA ALA A 211 6.47 -17.38 -5.01
C ALA A 211 5.32 -17.17 -4.02
N ILE A 212 5.58 -16.42 -2.95
CA ILE A 212 4.55 -15.97 -2.02
C ILE A 212 4.11 -14.56 -2.40
N GLU A 213 2.81 -14.35 -2.60
CA GLU A 213 2.23 -13.03 -2.85
C GLU A 213 1.57 -12.54 -1.56
N LEU A 214 2.19 -11.54 -0.92
CA LEU A 214 1.72 -11.00 0.34
C LEU A 214 0.66 -9.94 0.07
N MET A 215 -0.51 -10.08 0.69
CA MET A 215 -1.47 -8.98 0.84
C MET A 215 -0.79 -7.72 1.42
N PRO A 216 -1.37 -6.51 1.24
CA PRO A 216 -0.67 -5.25 1.49
C PRO A 216 0.14 -5.19 2.78
N VAL A 217 1.46 -5.02 2.61
CA VAL A 217 2.43 -4.85 3.72
C VAL A 217 2.92 -3.43 3.87
N HIS A 218 2.58 -2.51 2.96
CA HIS A 218 2.84 -1.09 3.19
C HIS A 218 2.13 -0.63 4.46
N GLN A 219 2.67 0.37 5.15
CA GLN A 219 2.02 0.89 6.34
C GLN A 219 0.67 1.51 5.96
N PHE A 220 -0.40 0.86 6.42
CA PHE A 220 -1.78 1.28 6.24
C PHE A 220 -2.42 1.78 7.55
N MET A 221 -3.60 2.37 7.41
CA MET A 221 -4.42 2.91 8.49
C MET A 221 -5.77 2.19 8.57
N ASP A 222 -6.26 1.96 9.79
CA ASP A 222 -7.64 1.53 10.03
C ASP A 222 -8.62 2.67 9.72
N ASP A 223 -9.69 2.38 8.97
CA ASP A 223 -10.73 3.36 8.68
C ASP A 223 -11.53 3.75 9.93
N LYS A 224 -11.77 5.05 10.13
CA LYS A 224 -12.57 5.57 11.26
C LYS A 224 -13.93 4.88 11.38
N ARG A 225 -14.58 4.60 10.25
CA ARG A 225 -15.88 3.90 10.22
C ARG A 225 -15.76 2.50 10.83
N LEU A 226 -14.74 1.74 10.42
CA LEU A 226 -14.49 0.38 10.93
C LEU A 226 -14.23 0.43 12.43
N LEU A 227 -13.39 1.36 12.90
CA LEU A 227 -13.15 1.55 14.33
C LEU A 227 -14.41 1.89 15.12
N GLY A 228 -15.30 2.73 14.56
CA GLY A 228 -16.59 3.06 15.16
C GLY A 228 -17.54 1.87 15.30
N LEU A 229 -17.36 0.83 14.47
CA LEU A 229 -18.08 -0.44 14.53
C LEU A 229 -17.36 -1.52 15.36
N GLY A 230 -16.18 -1.21 15.93
CA GLY A 230 -15.33 -2.20 16.61
C GLY A 230 -14.60 -3.15 15.67
N LEU A 231 -14.57 -2.85 14.37
CA LEU A 231 -13.88 -3.59 13.31
C LEU A 231 -12.48 -3.01 13.05
N ARG A 232 -11.72 -3.67 12.19
CA ARG A 232 -10.36 -3.28 11.76
C ARG A 232 -10.22 -3.48 10.26
N ASN A 233 -9.31 -2.73 9.65
CA ASN A 233 -8.90 -3.02 8.28
C ASN A 233 -7.98 -4.25 8.32
N TYR A 234 -8.51 -5.40 7.92
CA TYR A 234 -7.75 -6.65 7.95
C TYR A 234 -6.77 -6.70 6.78
N TRP A 235 -7.26 -6.51 5.56
CA TRP A 235 -6.49 -6.67 4.32
C TRP A 235 -5.36 -5.66 4.13
N GLY A 236 -5.55 -4.41 4.58
CA GLY A 236 -4.52 -3.37 4.51
C GLY A 236 -4.51 -2.51 3.24
N TYR A 237 -5.54 -2.59 2.38
CA TYR A 237 -5.72 -1.72 1.20
C TYR A 237 -6.11 -0.28 1.58
N ASN A 238 -5.30 0.39 2.41
CA ASN A 238 -5.51 1.76 2.85
C ASN A 238 -4.17 2.44 3.24
N THR A 239 -3.24 2.43 2.29
CA THR A 239 -1.82 2.77 2.54
C THR A 239 -1.60 4.27 2.78
N PHE A 240 -0.69 4.62 3.70
CA PHE A 240 -0.13 5.97 3.80
C PHE A 240 1.41 5.99 3.83
N GLY A 241 2.06 4.88 4.16
CA GLY A 241 3.52 4.78 4.23
C GLY A 241 4.08 3.80 3.20
N TYR A 242 4.40 4.29 2.00
CA TYR A 242 4.84 3.45 0.88
C TYR A 242 6.19 2.76 1.09
N PHE A 243 7.04 3.26 1.99
CA PHE A 243 8.39 2.70 2.25
C PHE A 243 8.47 1.89 3.55
N ALA A 244 7.39 1.88 4.34
CA ALA A 244 7.38 1.24 5.65
C ALA A 244 6.63 -0.09 5.59
N PRO A 245 7.21 -1.21 6.05
CA PRO A 245 6.42 -2.40 6.35
C PRO A 245 5.46 -2.10 7.50
N HIS A 246 4.24 -2.63 7.42
CA HIS A 246 3.19 -2.41 8.40
C HIS A 246 3.62 -2.89 9.79
N ALA A 247 3.68 -1.97 10.74
CA ALA A 247 4.17 -2.23 12.10
C ALA A 247 3.33 -3.26 12.86
N GLY A 248 2.02 -3.35 12.57
CA GLY A 248 1.11 -4.31 13.20
C GLY A 248 1.40 -5.77 12.85
N TYR A 249 2.22 -6.03 11.83
CA TYR A 249 2.66 -7.37 11.45
C TYR A 249 4.06 -7.72 11.97
N ALA A 250 4.70 -6.87 12.76
CA ALA A 250 5.97 -7.20 13.39
C ALA A 250 5.78 -7.81 14.79
N SER A 251 6.56 -8.84 15.14
CA SER A 251 6.65 -9.30 16.52
C SER A 251 7.41 -8.30 17.40
N ASN A 252 8.41 -7.61 16.81
CA ASN A 252 9.14 -6.55 17.46
C ASN A 252 8.41 -5.21 17.36
N GLN A 253 7.77 -4.82 18.47
CA GLN A 253 6.99 -3.59 18.60
C GLN A 253 7.85 -2.33 18.89
N GLN A 254 9.18 -2.42 18.83
CA GLN A 254 10.03 -1.23 18.91
C GLN A 254 9.89 -0.38 17.64
N ALA A 255 10.00 0.93 17.78
CA ALA A 255 10.05 1.86 16.65
C ALA A 255 11.18 1.47 15.68
N GLY A 256 10.85 1.25 14.39
CA GLY A 256 11.80 0.73 13.39
C GLY A 256 11.93 -0.80 13.35
N GLY A 257 11.37 -1.54 14.30
CA GLY A 257 11.54 -2.99 14.46
C GLY A 257 11.02 -3.80 13.27
N ALA A 258 9.94 -3.36 12.64
CA ALA A 258 9.31 -4.02 11.50
C ALA A 258 10.25 -4.17 10.28
N VAL A 259 11.14 -3.20 10.05
CA VAL A 259 12.04 -3.22 8.88
C VAL A 259 13.02 -4.39 8.95
N GLY A 260 13.70 -4.56 10.09
CA GLY A 260 14.64 -5.67 10.27
C GLY A 260 13.96 -7.03 10.27
N GLU A 261 12.74 -7.12 10.82
CA GLU A 261 11.96 -8.35 10.82
C GLU A 261 11.49 -8.74 9.41
N PHE A 262 11.02 -7.78 8.62
CA PHE A 262 10.66 -8.00 7.22
C PHE A 262 11.85 -8.48 6.38
N LYS A 263 13.01 -7.81 6.48
CA LYS A 263 14.24 -8.24 5.77
C LYS A 263 14.66 -9.66 6.16
N THR A 264 14.49 -10.02 7.44
CA THR A 264 14.76 -11.38 7.93
C THR A 264 13.82 -12.42 7.32
N MET A 265 12.54 -12.08 7.17
CA MET A 265 11.55 -12.93 6.51
C MET A 265 11.89 -13.15 5.03
N VAL A 266 12.21 -12.10 4.29
CA VAL A 266 12.61 -12.21 2.88
C VAL A 266 13.83 -13.12 2.73
N ARG A 267 14.88 -12.90 3.54
CA ARG A 267 16.08 -13.75 3.54
C ARG A 267 15.74 -15.23 3.78
N ALA A 268 14.85 -15.53 4.72
CA ALA A 268 14.43 -16.90 5.01
C ALA A 268 13.69 -17.56 3.83
N PHE A 269 12.85 -16.80 3.12
CA PHE A 269 12.21 -17.29 1.89
C PHE A 269 13.20 -17.52 0.76
N HIS A 270 14.15 -16.61 0.56
CA HIS A 270 15.21 -16.77 -0.45
C HIS A 270 16.11 -17.98 -0.18
N GLU A 271 16.52 -18.19 1.07
CA GLU A 271 17.26 -19.39 1.49
C GLU A 271 16.48 -20.69 1.19
N ALA A 272 15.14 -20.62 1.21
CA ALA A 272 14.26 -21.72 0.85
C ALA A 272 13.97 -21.85 -0.66
N GLY A 273 14.42 -20.89 -1.47
CA GLY A 273 14.15 -20.81 -2.91
C GLY A 273 12.75 -20.29 -3.27
N ILE A 274 12.13 -19.50 -2.38
CA ILE A 274 10.80 -18.93 -2.55
C ILE A 274 10.94 -17.42 -2.78
N GLU A 275 10.35 -16.92 -3.85
CA GLU A 275 10.30 -15.50 -4.18
C GLU A 275 9.24 -14.77 -3.35
N VAL A 276 9.44 -13.48 -3.09
CA VAL A 276 8.49 -12.62 -2.38
C VAL A 276 7.93 -11.57 -3.34
N ILE A 277 6.62 -11.64 -3.57
CA ILE A 277 5.84 -10.66 -4.34
C ILE A 277 4.98 -9.86 -3.37
N LEU A 278 4.93 -8.54 -3.52
CA LEU A 278 4.08 -7.68 -2.70
C LEU A 278 2.87 -7.21 -3.47
N ASP A 279 1.68 -7.34 -2.86
CA ASP A 279 0.52 -6.58 -3.26
C ASP A 279 0.71 -5.11 -2.86
N VAL A 280 0.65 -4.21 -3.84
CA VAL A 280 0.96 -2.79 -3.68
C VAL A 280 -0.17 -1.89 -4.14
N VAL A 281 -0.52 -0.96 -3.26
CA VAL A 281 -1.56 0.05 -3.48
C VAL A 281 -0.91 1.39 -3.75
N TYR A 282 -0.79 1.79 -5.01
CA TYR A 282 -0.30 3.12 -5.40
C TYR A 282 -1.40 4.01 -6.01
N ASN A 283 -2.63 3.50 -6.11
CA ASN A 283 -3.72 4.20 -6.78
C ASN A 283 -4.44 5.21 -5.84
N HIS A 284 -4.49 4.95 -4.53
CA HIS A 284 -5.09 5.83 -3.51
C HIS A 284 -4.27 5.85 -2.19
N THR A 285 -4.76 6.62 -1.21
CA THR A 285 -4.16 6.77 0.13
C THR A 285 -5.21 6.68 1.24
N GLY A 286 -4.74 6.41 2.46
CA GLY A 286 -5.52 6.48 3.70
C GLY A 286 -6.07 7.86 4.08
N GLU A 287 -5.71 8.94 3.37
CA GLU A 287 -6.27 10.26 3.68
C GLU A 287 -7.70 10.45 3.14
N SER A 288 -8.27 9.48 2.43
CA SER A 288 -9.63 9.51 1.87
C SER A 288 -9.96 10.80 1.09
N ASP A 289 -11.23 11.18 0.98
CA ASP A 289 -11.71 12.32 0.21
C ASP A 289 -11.51 13.67 0.94
N HIS A 290 -12.22 14.72 0.52
CA HIS A 290 -12.17 16.04 1.17
C HIS A 290 -12.56 16.08 2.66
N LEU A 291 -13.28 15.07 3.15
CA LEU A 291 -13.69 14.87 4.55
C LEU A 291 -12.82 13.83 5.27
N GLY A 292 -11.72 13.41 4.66
CA GLY A 292 -10.72 12.59 5.32
C GLY A 292 -9.77 13.39 6.22
N PRO A 293 -8.92 12.67 6.99
CA PRO A 293 -7.94 13.30 7.87
C PRO A 293 -6.81 13.98 7.08
N THR A 294 -6.03 14.82 7.77
CA THR A 294 -4.80 15.44 7.25
C THR A 294 -3.62 14.92 8.07
N ILE A 295 -2.93 13.92 7.51
CA ILE A 295 -1.82 13.19 8.16
C ILE A 295 -0.51 13.23 7.38
N SER A 296 -0.54 13.45 6.06
CA SER A 296 0.67 13.43 5.21
C SER A 296 0.46 14.31 3.96
N PHE A 297 0.29 13.68 2.79
CA PHE A 297 0.27 14.27 1.46
C PHE A 297 -0.59 15.53 1.33
N ARG A 298 -1.81 15.50 1.87
CA ARG A 298 -2.80 16.60 1.84
C ARG A 298 -2.27 17.87 2.50
N GLY A 299 -1.57 17.72 3.62
CA GLY A 299 -1.00 18.84 4.37
C GLY A 299 0.32 19.35 3.78
N ILE A 300 1.05 18.47 3.09
CA ILE A 300 2.36 18.77 2.47
C ILE A 300 2.17 19.50 1.15
N ASP A 301 1.45 18.88 0.21
CA ASP A 301 1.18 19.47 -1.10
C ASP A 301 -0.01 18.77 -1.78
N ASN A 302 -1.21 19.22 -1.46
CA ASN A 302 -2.45 18.54 -1.84
C ASN A 302 -2.62 18.33 -3.35
N ALA A 303 -2.34 19.37 -4.15
CA ALA A 303 -2.56 19.33 -5.60
C ALA A 303 -1.44 18.58 -6.34
N ALA A 304 -0.22 18.56 -5.79
CA ALA A 304 0.85 17.73 -6.32
C ALA A 304 0.51 16.25 -6.15
N TYR A 305 0.08 15.81 -4.96
CA TYR A 305 -0.15 14.39 -4.68
C TYR A 305 -1.50 13.85 -5.13
N TYR A 306 -2.57 14.65 -5.19
CA TYR A 306 -3.92 14.16 -5.50
C TYR A 306 -4.51 14.72 -6.78
N ARG A 307 -5.27 13.88 -7.50
CA ARG A 307 -6.08 14.35 -8.63
C ARG A 307 -7.31 15.09 -8.11
N LEU A 308 -7.34 16.40 -8.32
CA LEU A 308 -8.48 17.24 -7.95
C LEU A 308 -9.53 17.28 -9.08
N LEU A 309 -10.79 17.52 -8.72
CA LEU A 309 -11.89 17.63 -9.68
C LEU A 309 -11.83 18.99 -10.40
N ASP A 310 -11.74 18.99 -11.73
CA ASP A 310 -11.52 20.22 -12.51
C ASP A 310 -12.65 21.25 -12.35
N SER A 311 -13.87 20.80 -12.08
CA SER A 311 -15.03 21.67 -11.84
C SER A 311 -15.09 22.23 -10.42
N ASP A 312 -14.42 21.60 -9.46
CA ASP A 312 -14.35 22.04 -8.06
C ASP A 312 -13.08 21.48 -7.38
N LEU A 313 -12.04 22.31 -7.30
CA LEU A 313 -10.74 21.92 -6.75
C LEU A 313 -10.77 21.59 -5.24
N ARG A 314 -11.91 21.80 -4.56
CA ARG A 314 -12.11 21.28 -3.19
C ARG A 314 -12.19 19.77 -3.16
N LEU A 315 -12.69 19.17 -4.24
CA LEU A 315 -13.04 17.76 -4.34
C LEU A 315 -11.96 16.98 -5.09
N TYR A 316 -11.99 15.66 -4.89
CA TYR A 316 -11.02 14.72 -5.43
C TYR A 316 -11.68 13.94 -6.58
N LYS A 317 -10.90 13.61 -7.60
CA LYS A 317 -11.28 12.60 -8.59
C LYS A 317 -11.05 11.23 -7.95
N ASP A 318 -12.09 10.42 -7.90
CA ASP A 318 -12.03 9.08 -7.33
C ASP A 318 -12.32 8.03 -8.41
N PHE A 319 -11.25 7.41 -8.92
CA PHE A 319 -11.32 6.28 -9.83
C PHE A 319 -11.20 4.93 -9.08
N THR A 320 -11.04 4.97 -7.75
CA THR A 320 -10.69 3.82 -6.92
C THR A 320 -11.84 3.37 -6.02
N GLY A 321 -12.77 4.28 -5.71
CA GLY A 321 -13.89 4.05 -4.78
C GLY A 321 -13.53 4.29 -3.32
N THR A 322 -12.36 4.88 -3.05
CA THR A 322 -11.81 5.07 -1.69
C THR A 322 -11.77 6.55 -1.26
N GLY A 323 -12.24 7.45 -2.13
CA GLY A 323 -12.36 8.88 -1.89
C GLY A 323 -11.28 9.73 -2.56
N ASN A 324 -10.14 9.17 -2.95
CA ASN A 324 -9.08 9.90 -3.66
C ASN A 324 -8.40 9.05 -4.74
N SER A 325 -7.59 9.70 -5.57
CA SER A 325 -6.66 9.03 -6.48
C SER A 325 -5.34 9.80 -6.52
N LEU A 326 -4.22 9.08 -6.45
CA LEU A 326 -2.89 9.69 -6.54
C LEU A 326 -2.67 10.31 -7.92
N ASN A 327 -1.96 11.43 -7.94
CA ASN A 327 -1.69 12.21 -9.14
C ASN A 327 -0.42 11.74 -9.84
N VAL A 328 -0.52 10.63 -10.57
CA VAL A 328 0.56 10.10 -11.41
C VAL A 328 0.93 11.00 -12.61
N ARG A 329 0.33 12.20 -12.75
CA ARG A 329 0.76 13.21 -13.73
C ARG A 329 1.83 14.14 -13.17
N HIS A 330 1.95 14.20 -11.84
CA HIS A 330 2.91 15.06 -11.19
C HIS A 330 4.27 14.36 -11.08
N PRO A 331 5.39 14.97 -11.55
CA PRO A 331 6.70 14.32 -11.56
C PRO A 331 7.15 13.80 -10.19
N HIS A 332 6.90 14.55 -9.10
CA HIS A 332 7.30 14.11 -7.75
C HIS A 332 6.43 12.98 -7.18
N THR A 333 5.17 12.87 -7.63
CA THR A 333 4.30 11.74 -7.24
C THR A 333 4.68 10.48 -8.02
N LEU A 334 5.02 10.61 -9.30
CA LEU A 334 5.63 9.51 -10.06
C LEU A 334 6.97 9.10 -9.42
N GLN A 335 7.81 10.06 -9.07
CA GLN A 335 9.09 9.79 -8.40
C GLN A 335 8.89 9.03 -7.10
N LEU A 336 7.91 9.41 -6.26
CA LEU A 336 7.54 8.69 -5.03
C LEU A 336 7.27 7.21 -5.31
N ILE A 337 6.44 6.90 -6.31
CA ILE A 337 6.09 5.53 -6.68
C ILE A 337 7.34 4.77 -7.18
N MET A 338 8.11 5.38 -8.08
CA MET A 338 9.31 4.75 -8.65
C MET A 338 10.40 4.52 -7.60
N ASP A 339 10.61 5.47 -6.69
CA ASP A 339 11.57 5.34 -5.59
C ASP A 339 11.11 4.31 -4.57
N SER A 340 9.80 4.21 -4.31
CA SER A 340 9.24 3.15 -3.46
C SER A 340 9.46 1.75 -4.06
N LEU A 341 9.14 1.56 -5.34
CA LEU A 341 9.39 0.29 -6.05
C LEU A 341 10.89 -0.08 -6.01
N ARG A 342 11.78 0.88 -6.27
CA ARG A 342 13.23 0.66 -6.18
C ARG A 342 13.69 0.34 -4.76
N TYR A 343 13.13 1.01 -3.75
CA TYR A 343 13.43 0.73 -2.35
C TYR A 343 13.05 -0.72 -1.98
N TRP A 344 11.84 -1.16 -2.30
CA TRP A 344 11.41 -2.53 -2.01
C TRP A 344 12.26 -3.56 -2.76
N ALA A 345 12.64 -3.29 -4.00
CA ALA A 345 13.49 -4.17 -4.79
C ALA A 345 14.94 -4.24 -4.25
N GLN A 346 15.57 -3.09 -3.98
CA GLN A 346 17.01 -3.02 -3.69
C GLN A 346 17.33 -3.11 -2.20
N GLU A 347 16.51 -2.50 -1.35
CA GLU A 347 16.76 -2.44 0.10
C GLU A 347 16.06 -3.57 0.86
N MET A 348 14.91 -4.01 0.36
CA MET A 348 14.06 -5.05 0.98
C MET A 348 14.10 -6.38 0.22
N HIS A 349 14.79 -6.44 -0.93
CA HIS A 349 15.00 -7.63 -1.77
C HIS A 349 13.70 -8.29 -2.26
N VAL A 350 12.65 -7.52 -2.51
CA VAL A 350 11.39 -8.01 -3.10
C VAL A 350 11.60 -8.40 -4.57
N ASP A 351 11.04 -9.53 -5.00
CA ASP A 351 11.21 -10.10 -6.35
C ASP A 351 10.15 -9.65 -7.36
N GLY A 352 9.07 -9.04 -6.88
CA GLY A 352 7.99 -8.57 -7.74
C GLY A 352 6.86 -7.87 -7.01
N PHE A 353 5.92 -7.35 -7.79
CA PHE A 353 4.79 -6.59 -7.31
C PHE A 353 3.51 -7.00 -8.04
N ARG A 354 2.42 -7.14 -7.28
CA ARG A 354 1.06 -7.18 -7.79
C ARG A 354 0.41 -5.83 -7.52
N PHE A 355 0.04 -5.11 -8.57
CA PHE A 355 -0.50 -3.76 -8.48
C PHE A 355 -2.03 -3.81 -8.40
N ASP A 356 -2.55 -3.37 -7.26
CA ASP A 356 -3.97 -3.13 -7.03
C ASP A 356 -4.50 -2.01 -7.92
N LEU A 357 -5.69 -2.22 -8.50
CA LEU A 357 -6.38 -1.31 -9.43
C LEU A 357 -5.43 -0.61 -10.42
N ALA A 358 -4.56 -1.39 -11.07
CA ALA A 358 -3.42 -0.89 -11.83
C ALA A 358 -3.84 0.05 -12.98
N SER A 359 -5.06 -0.09 -13.52
CA SER A 359 -5.63 0.81 -14.53
C SER A 359 -5.65 2.28 -14.07
N THR A 360 -5.79 2.55 -12.78
CA THR A 360 -5.81 3.92 -12.23
C THR A 360 -4.48 4.63 -12.48
N LEU A 361 -3.35 3.90 -12.43
CA LEU A 361 -2.00 4.42 -12.67
C LEU A 361 -1.76 4.75 -14.15
N ALA A 362 -2.64 4.30 -15.04
CA ALA A 362 -2.59 4.55 -16.48
C ALA A 362 -3.45 5.74 -16.94
N ARG A 363 -4.10 6.46 -16.02
CA ARG A 363 -5.01 7.57 -16.34
C ARG A 363 -4.29 8.93 -16.42
N GLU A 364 -4.04 9.43 -17.63
CA GLU A 364 -3.51 10.80 -17.83
C GLU A 364 -4.60 11.87 -17.96
N PHE A 365 -5.75 11.55 -18.59
CA PHE A 365 -6.92 12.43 -18.71
C PHE A 365 -8.17 11.76 -18.11
N TYR A 366 -9.15 11.42 -18.96
CA TYR A 366 -10.28 10.54 -18.64
C TYR A 366 -10.06 9.12 -19.17
N ASP A 367 -9.30 8.97 -20.25
CA ASP A 367 -9.00 7.68 -20.87
C ASP A 367 -7.79 7.01 -20.22
N VAL A 368 -7.80 5.67 -20.21
CA VAL A 368 -6.64 4.85 -19.90
C VAL A 368 -5.76 4.80 -21.15
N ASP A 369 -4.62 5.48 -21.11
CA ASP A 369 -3.64 5.46 -22.19
C ASP A 369 -2.57 4.40 -21.89
N ARG A 370 -2.31 3.52 -22.86
CA ARG A 370 -1.23 2.51 -22.77
C ARG A 370 0.16 3.16 -22.75
N LEU A 371 0.26 4.44 -23.09
CA LEU A 371 1.48 5.26 -23.09
C LEU A 371 1.53 6.23 -21.90
N SER A 372 1.01 5.83 -20.74
CA SER A 372 1.16 6.66 -19.55
C SER A 372 2.64 6.81 -19.17
N ALA A 373 3.03 7.99 -18.71
CA ALA A 373 4.39 8.25 -18.23
C ALA A 373 4.86 7.22 -17.19
N PHE A 374 3.94 6.68 -16.38
CA PHE A 374 4.22 5.62 -15.42
C PHE A 374 4.74 4.34 -16.11
N PHE A 375 4.05 3.85 -17.14
CA PHE A 375 4.47 2.61 -17.82
C PHE A 375 5.79 2.78 -18.57
N ASP A 376 6.02 3.93 -19.20
CA ASP A 376 7.30 4.22 -19.85
C ASP A 376 8.45 4.21 -18.84
N LEU A 377 8.24 4.81 -17.66
CA LEU A 377 9.23 4.84 -16.58
C LEU A 377 9.52 3.45 -16.03
N VAL A 378 8.50 2.62 -15.80
CA VAL A 378 8.67 1.22 -15.37
C VAL A 378 9.41 0.40 -16.42
N GLN A 379 9.06 0.56 -17.70
CA GLN A 379 9.65 -0.22 -18.78
C GLN A 379 11.14 0.09 -19.00
N GLN A 380 11.55 1.35 -18.85
CA GLN A 380 12.95 1.74 -19.03
C GLN A 380 13.81 1.55 -17.77
N ASP A 381 13.20 1.44 -16.59
CA ASP A 381 13.95 1.39 -15.33
C ASP A 381 14.77 0.08 -15.22
N PRO A 382 16.09 0.15 -15.02
CA PRO A 382 16.96 -1.02 -15.06
C PRO A 382 16.80 -1.96 -13.87
N VAL A 383 16.12 -1.54 -12.80
CA VAL A 383 15.84 -2.35 -11.61
C VAL A 383 14.45 -2.95 -11.74
N ILE A 384 13.43 -2.11 -11.90
CA ILE A 384 12.02 -2.51 -11.85
C ILE A 384 11.65 -3.40 -13.03
N SER A 385 12.18 -3.11 -14.23
CA SER A 385 11.92 -3.94 -15.44
C SER A 385 12.44 -5.38 -15.35
N GLN A 386 13.26 -5.69 -14.33
CA GLN A 386 13.82 -7.03 -14.12
C GLN A 386 13.01 -7.88 -13.13
N LEU A 387 11.98 -7.29 -12.51
CA LEU A 387 11.15 -7.92 -11.49
C LEU A 387 9.87 -8.51 -12.09
N LYS A 388 9.16 -9.32 -11.31
CA LYS A 388 7.82 -9.76 -11.68
C LYS A 388 6.83 -8.61 -11.52
N LEU A 389 6.11 -8.27 -12.60
CA LEU A 389 5.08 -7.22 -12.61
C LEU A 389 3.73 -7.86 -12.93
N ILE A 390 2.84 -7.88 -11.94
CA ILE A 390 1.49 -8.41 -12.03
C ILE A 390 0.53 -7.23 -11.89
N ALA A 391 -0.44 -7.10 -12.78
CA ALA A 391 -1.48 -6.07 -12.70
C ALA A 391 -2.83 -6.69 -12.36
N GLU A 392 -3.61 -5.98 -11.55
CA GLU A 392 -5.07 -6.03 -11.62
C GLU A 392 -5.54 -5.08 -12.75
N PRO A 393 -5.94 -5.62 -13.91
CA PRO A 393 -6.12 -4.81 -15.11
C PRO A 393 -7.51 -4.16 -15.19
N TRP A 394 -8.03 -3.67 -14.06
CA TRP A 394 -9.27 -2.90 -14.01
C TRP A 394 -9.26 -1.85 -12.89
N ASP A 395 -10.14 -0.85 -13.03
CA ASP A 395 -10.54 0.05 -11.95
C ASP A 395 -12.06 0.30 -12.04
N ILE A 396 -12.64 1.02 -11.07
CA ILE A 396 -14.09 1.28 -11.04
C ILE A 396 -14.52 2.45 -11.95
N GLY A 397 -13.56 3.19 -12.52
CA GLY A 397 -13.83 4.32 -13.38
C GLY A 397 -14.32 3.90 -14.77
N GLU A 398 -14.99 4.82 -15.47
CA GLU A 398 -15.40 4.59 -16.86
C GLU A 398 -14.18 4.23 -17.72
N GLY A 399 -14.31 3.18 -18.54
CA GLY A 399 -13.22 2.64 -19.36
C GLY A 399 -12.12 1.92 -18.56
N GLY A 400 -12.33 1.62 -17.29
CA GLY A 400 -11.33 1.03 -16.39
C GLY A 400 -10.90 -0.39 -16.74
N TYR A 401 -11.73 -1.18 -17.42
CA TYR A 401 -11.45 -2.58 -17.75
C TYR A 401 -10.43 -2.71 -18.90
N GLN A 402 -9.21 -3.15 -18.56
CA GLN A 402 -8.03 -3.13 -19.42
C GLN A 402 -7.37 -4.51 -19.56
N VAL A 403 -8.11 -5.60 -19.33
CA VAL A 403 -7.62 -6.97 -19.55
C VAL A 403 -7.09 -7.12 -20.98
N GLY A 404 -5.84 -7.56 -21.13
CA GLY A 404 -5.16 -7.71 -22.41
C GLY A 404 -4.48 -6.44 -22.93
N ASN A 405 -4.63 -5.31 -22.22
CA ASN A 405 -4.16 -4.00 -22.70
C ASN A 405 -2.87 -3.50 -22.03
N PHE A 406 -2.32 -4.20 -21.04
CA PHE A 406 -1.07 -3.78 -20.39
C PHE A 406 0.16 -3.97 -21.29
N PRO A 407 1.26 -3.21 -21.04
CA PRO A 407 2.50 -3.33 -21.79
C PRO A 407 3.15 -4.72 -21.71
N GLY A 408 4.07 -5.01 -22.64
CA GLY A 408 4.63 -6.35 -22.84
C GLY A 408 5.36 -6.98 -21.63
N LEU A 409 5.87 -6.18 -20.70
CA LEU A 409 6.53 -6.65 -19.48
C LEU A 409 5.55 -7.17 -18.42
N TRP A 410 4.27 -6.82 -18.52
CA TRP A 410 3.29 -7.07 -17.49
C TRP A 410 2.58 -8.41 -17.70
N THR A 411 2.38 -9.08 -16.58
CA THR A 411 1.44 -10.18 -16.43
C THR A 411 0.16 -9.66 -15.77
N GLU A 412 -0.98 -10.29 -16.03
CA GLU A 412 -2.28 -9.77 -15.63
C GLU A 412 -3.09 -10.85 -14.92
N TRP A 413 -3.75 -10.48 -13.83
CA TRP A 413 -4.84 -11.28 -13.25
C TRP A 413 -5.92 -11.51 -14.29
N ASN A 414 -6.13 -12.78 -14.67
CA ASN A 414 -7.10 -13.13 -15.70
C ASN A 414 -8.50 -13.35 -15.11
N GLY A 415 -9.22 -12.25 -14.87
CA GLY A 415 -10.61 -12.29 -14.40
C GLY A 415 -11.55 -13.06 -15.33
N LYS A 416 -11.27 -13.09 -16.65
CA LYS A 416 -12.04 -13.92 -17.58
C LYS A 416 -11.82 -15.42 -17.37
N TYR A 417 -10.59 -15.83 -17.06
CA TYR A 417 -10.29 -17.21 -16.70
C TYR A 417 -11.09 -17.62 -15.47
N ARG A 418 -11.02 -16.82 -14.40
CA ARG A 418 -11.77 -17.03 -13.15
C ARG A 418 -13.24 -17.26 -13.44
N ASP A 419 -13.88 -16.32 -14.12
CA ASP A 419 -15.31 -16.33 -14.38
C ASP A 419 -15.74 -17.52 -15.26
N THR A 420 -15.01 -17.77 -16.34
CA THR A 420 -15.34 -18.85 -17.28
C THR A 420 -15.13 -20.23 -16.67
N VAL A 421 -14.08 -20.42 -15.87
CA VAL A 421 -13.84 -21.71 -15.20
C VAL A 421 -14.92 -21.95 -14.15
N ARG A 422 -15.30 -20.94 -13.36
CA ARG A 422 -16.43 -21.04 -12.43
C ARG A 422 -17.73 -21.41 -13.15
N ASP A 423 -18.08 -20.70 -14.22
CA ASP A 423 -19.26 -20.97 -15.05
C ASP A 423 -19.28 -22.38 -15.63
N TYR A 424 -18.14 -22.84 -16.15
CA TYR A 424 -18.03 -24.16 -16.74
C TYR A 424 -18.34 -25.27 -15.72
N TRP A 425 -17.78 -25.17 -14.51
CA TRP A 425 -17.95 -26.17 -13.47
C TRP A 425 -19.33 -26.14 -12.80
N ARG A 426 -19.96 -24.97 -12.67
CA ARG A 426 -21.36 -24.88 -12.17
C ARG A 426 -22.41 -25.30 -13.20
N GLY A 427 -21.99 -25.71 -14.41
CA GLY A 427 -22.87 -26.27 -15.43
C GLY A 427 -23.54 -25.25 -16.35
N GLU A 428 -22.99 -24.04 -16.50
CA GLU A 428 -23.58 -23.02 -17.35
C GLU A 428 -23.53 -23.41 -18.84
N PRO A 429 -24.64 -23.31 -19.60
CA PRO A 429 -24.68 -23.70 -21.00
C PRO A 429 -23.71 -22.90 -21.89
N ALA A 430 -23.25 -23.53 -22.98
CA ALA A 430 -22.42 -22.90 -24.02
C ALA A 430 -21.03 -22.36 -23.59
N ALA A 431 -20.51 -22.77 -22.43
CA ALA A 431 -19.20 -22.35 -21.93
C ALA A 431 -17.97 -23.02 -22.61
N LEU A 432 -18.14 -24.12 -23.36
CA LEU A 432 -17.02 -24.96 -23.82
C LEU A 432 -16.01 -24.23 -24.74
N GLY A 433 -16.49 -23.36 -25.63
CA GLY A 433 -15.61 -22.61 -26.54
C GLY A 433 -14.73 -21.59 -25.82
N GLU A 434 -15.34 -20.84 -24.89
CA GLU A 434 -14.62 -19.87 -24.06
C GLU A 434 -13.66 -20.59 -23.11
N PHE A 435 -14.11 -21.70 -22.51
CA PHE A 435 -13.29 -22.54 -21.65
C PHE A 435 -12.04 -23.07 -22.37
N ALA A 436 -12.16 -23.53 -23.62
CA ALA A 436 -11.02 -23.98 -24.40
C ALA A 436 -9.97 -22.86 -24.59
N SER A 437 -10.41 -21.62 -24.82
CA SER A 437 -9.52 -20.46 -24.93
C SER A 437 -8.84 -20.15 -23.60
N ARG A 438 -9.56 -20.22 -22.47
CA ARG A 438 -8.99 -20.02 -21.13
C ARG A 438 -7.98 -21.09 -20.73
N LEU A 439 -8.29 -22.35 -20.99
CA LEU A 439 -7.43 -23.49 -20.67
C LEU A 439 -6.11 -23.48 -21.45
N THR A 440 -6.11 -22.91 -22.66
CA THR A 440 -4.95 -22.85 -23.55
C THR A 440 -4.17 -21.53 -23.46
N GLY A 441 -4.36 -20.77 -22.35
CA GLY A 441 -3.56 -19.58 -22.05
C GLY A 441 -4.11 -18.27 -22.62
N SER A 442 -5.40 -18.22 -22.96
CA SER A 442 -6.12 -17.00 -23.37
C SER A 442 -5.44 -16.25 -24.51
N SER A 443 -5.10 -16.95 -25.60
CA SER A 443 -4.43 -16.35 -26.76
C SER A 443 -5.22 -15.18 -27.36
N ASP A 444 -6.56 -15.24 -27.29
CA ASP A 444 -7.46 -14.16 -27.71
C ASP A 444 -7.23 -12.82 -26.97
N LEU A 445 -6.66 -12.86 -25.76
CA LEU A 445 -6.31 -11.68 -24.97
C LEU A 445 -4.88 -11.20 -25.25
N TYR A 446 -3.93 -12.14 -25.33
CA TYR A 446 -2.51 -11.81 -25.20
C TYR A 446 -1.71 -11.93 -26.51
N GLU A 447 -2.10 -12.84 -27.41
CA GLU A 447 -1.31 -13.18 -28.61
C GLU A 447 -1.14 -11.98 -29.56
N ALA A 448 -2.19 -11.18 -29.75
CA ALA A 448 -2.17 -10.01 -30.63
C ALA A 448 -1.15 -8.94 -30.20
N THR A 449 -0.78 -8.91 -28.92
CA THR A 449 0.23 -7.99 -28.36
C THR A 449 1.65 -8.58 -28.34
N GLY A 450 1.84 -9.79 -28.90
CA GLY A 450 3.10 -10.52 -28.87
C GLY A 450 3.41 -11.16 -27.51
N ARG A 451 2.49 -11.07 -26.55
CA ARG A 451 2.63 -11.66 -25.22
C ARG A 451 2.37 -13.17 -25.28
N ARG A 452 3.17 -13.89 -24.49
CA ARG A 452 3.09 -15.36 -24.37
C ARG A 452 2.07 -15.74 -23.28
N PRO A 453 1.66 -17.03 -23.18
CA PRO A 453 0.72 -17.49 -22.15
C PRO A 453 1.10 -17.11 -20.71
N ILE A 454 2.38 -16.90 -20.42
CA ILE A 454 2.88 -16.42 -19.12
C ILE A 454 2.30 -15.04 -18.72
N ALA A 455 1.77 -14.26 -19.66
CA ALA A 455 1.08 -13.01 -19.37
C ALA A 455 -0.24 -13.21 -18.61
N SER A 456 -0.79 -14.42 -18.63
CA SER A 456 -2.03 -14.78 -17.96
C SER A 456 -1.76 -15.38 -16.58
N ILE A 457 -2.08 -14.64 -15.52
CA ILE A 457 -2.16 -15.20 -14.17
C ILE A 457 -3.55 -15.80 -14.00
N ASN A 458 -3.62 -17.12 -14.07
CA ASN A 458 -4.87 -17.87 -13.97
C ASN A 458 -5.17 -18.18 -12.51
N PHE A 459 -6.36 -17.82 -12.05
CA PHE A 459 -6.83 -18.11 -10.68
C PHE A 459 -8.32 -18.41 -10.68
N VAL A 460 -8.78 -19.20 -9.71
CA VAL A 460 -10.21 -19.49 -9.49
C VAL A 460 -10.75 -18.69 -8.32
N THR A 461 -9.93 -18.43 -7.31
CA THR A 461 -10.25 -17.65 -6.11
C THR A 461 -9.07 -16.77 -5.75
N CYS A 462 -9.33 -15.65 -5.10
CA CYS A 462 -8.36 -14.74 -4.50
C CYS A 462 -8.98 -14.19 -3.20
N HIS A 463 -8.34 -13.20 -2.58
CA HIS A 463 -8.90 -12.52 -1.41
C HIS A 463 -10.25 -11.83 -1.67
N ASP A 464 -10.53 -11.42 -2.92
CA ASP A 464 -11.82 -10.85 -3.30
C ASP A 464 -12.89 -11.91 -3.56
N GLY A 465 -13.97 -11.83 -2.80
CA GLY A 465 -15.12 -12.74 -2.90
C GLY A 465 -14.90 -14.03 -2.13
N PHE A 466 -15.45 -15.14 -2.65
CA PHE A 466 -15.39 -16.42 -1.95
C PHE A 466 -14.03 -17.10 -1.98
N THR A 467 -13.73 -17.79 -0.87
CA THR A 467 -12.69 -18.84 -0.82
C THR A 467 -13.10 -20.02 -1.70
N LEU A 468 -12.16 -20.94 -1.99
CA LEU A 468 -12.50 -22.13 -2.79
C LEU A 468 -13.55 -23.01 -2.10
N ALA A 469 -13.53 -23.11 -0.77
CA ALA A 469 -14.53 -23.84 -0.01
C ALA A 469 -15.91 -23.16 -0.10
N ASP A 470 -15.96 -21.84 0.08
CA ASP A 470 -17.22 -21.11 0.07
C ASP A 470 -17.82 -21.03 -1.34
N LEU A 471 -16.99 -20.98 -2.38
CA LEU A 471 -17.41 -20.98 -3.79
C LEU A 471 -18.28 -22.20 -4.15
N VAL A 472 -18.08 -23.32 -3.47
CA VAL A 472 -18.85 -24.56 -3.66
C VAL A 472 -19.81 -24.87 -2.51
N SER A 473 -19.97 -23.92 -1.57
CA SER A 473 -20.80 -24.09 -0.37
C SER A 473 -21.89 -23.01 -0.23
N TYR A 474 -21.79 -21.90 -0.97
CA TYR A 474 -22.73 -20.77 -0.86
C TYR A 474 -23.13 -20.22 -2.22
N ASP A 475 -24.42 -20.00 -2.44
CA ASP A 475 -24.95 -19.29 -3.61
C ASP A 475 -24.98 -17.77 -3.37
N GLU A 476 -25.21 -17.35 -2.13
CA GLU A 476 -25.34 -15.95 -1.74
C GLU A 476 -24.23 -15.53 -0.78
N LYS A 477 -23.86 -14.25 -0.80
CA LYS A 477 -22.91 -13.68 0.17
C LYS A 477 -23.55 -13.52 1.55
N HIS A 478 -22.77 -13.74 2.61
CA HIS A 478 -23.17 -13.60 4.01
C HIS A 478 -22.22 -12.64 4.73
N ASN A 479 -22.29 -11.36 4.36
CA ASN A 479 -21.41 -10.29 4.84
C ASN A 479 -21.99 -9.50 6.01
N GLU A 480 -23.01 -10.02 6.71
CA GLU A 480 -23.69 -9.31 7.80
C GLU A 480 -22.73 -8.87 8.92
N ALA A 481 -21.66 -9.63 9.13
CA ALA A 481 -20.61 -9.32 10.11
C ALA A 481 -19.87 -8.01 9.83
N ASN A 482 -19.91 -7.50 8.59
CA ASN A 482 -19.25 -6.26 8.18
C ASN A 482 -20.05 -5.01 8.60
N GLY A 483 -21.30 -5.17 9.06
CA GLY A 483 -22.12 -4.09 9.59
C GLY A 483 -22.73 -3.18 8.51
N GLU A 484 -22.88 -3.67 7.28
CA GLU A 484 -23.44 -2.91 6.15
C GLU A 484 -24.75 -3.49 5.60
N ASP A 485 -25.41 -4.34 6.38
CA ASP A 485 -26.65 -5.05 6.00
C ASP A 485 -26.47 -5.87 4.69
N ASN A 486 -25.32 -6.55 4.57
CA ASN A 486 -24.95 -7.39 3.42
C ASN A 486 -24.89 -6.65 2.06
N ARG A 487 -24.80 -5.32 2.08
CA ARG A 487 -24.74 -4.50 0.85
C ARG A 487 -23.37 -4.54 0.17
N ASP A 488 -22.31 -4.73 0.95
CA ASP A 488 -20.92 -4.80 0.50
C ASP A 488 -20.59 -6.16 -0.16
N GLY A 489 -19.55 -6.19 -0.99
CA GLY A 489 -19.10 -7.37 -1.73
C GLY A 489 -19.84 -7.64 -3.05
N GLU A 490 -19.23 -8.45 -3.91
CA GLU A 490 -19.79 -8.86 -5.21
C GLU A 490 -21.06 -9.71 -5.03
N SER A 491 -22.11 -9.42 -5.81
CA SER A 491 -23.37 -10.17 -5.81
C SER A 491 -23.38 -11.27 -6.87
N HIS A 492 -22.48 -11.22 -7.86
CA HIS A 492 -22.35 -12.20 -8.94
C HIS A 492 -21.12 -13.08 -8.77
N ASN A 493 -21.11 -13.93 -7.75
CA ASN A 493 -19.95 -14.76 -7.39
C ASN A 493 -19.70 -15.95 -8.33
N ARG A 494 -20.69 -16.33 -9.13
CA ARG A 494 -20.67 -17.52 -10.00
C ARG A 494 -20.36 -18.81 -9.22
N SER A 495 -20.89 -18.89 -8.01
CA SER A 495 -20.77 -20.03 -7.09
C SER A 495 -21.89 -21.05 -7.31
N TRP A 496 -21.77 -22.18 -6.61
CA TRP A 496 -22.83 -23.18 -6.49
C TRP A 496 -22.71 -23.90 -5.15
N ASN A 497 -23.72 -23.81 -4.28
CA ASN A 497 -23.73 -24.45 -2.96
C ASN A 497 -23.88 -25.98 -2.94
N CYS A 498 -23.77 -26.64 -4.10
CA CYS A 498 -23.93 -28.08 -4.25
C CYS A 498 -25.27 -28.66 -3.73
N GLY A 499 -26.27 -27.81 -3.46
CA GLY A 499 -27.61 -28.19 -3.00
C GLY A 499 -27.97 -27.70 -1.59
N VAL A 500 -27.01 -27.31 -0.75
CA VAL A 500 -27.26 -26.80 0.61
C VAL A 500 -26.40 -25.57 0.89
N GLU A 501 -27.04 -24.48 1.30
CA GLU A 501 -26.36 -23.23 1.66
C GLU A 501 -25.59 -23.36 2.99
N GLY A 502 -24.27 -23.33 2.90
CA GLY A 502 -23.33 -23.40 4.02
C GLY A 502 -23.04 -24.82 4.52
N PRO A 503 -22.54 -24.95 5.76
CA PRO A 503 -22.13 -26.23 6.32
C PRO A 503 -23.27 -27.27 6.32
N THR A 504 -22.96 -28.47 5.85
CA THR A 504 -23.91 -29.59 5.76
C THR A 504 -23.31 -30.88 6.31
N GLU A 505 -24.18 -31.78 6.75
CA GLU A 505 -23.85 -33.14 7.19
C GLU A 505 -24.34 -34.19 6.19
N ASP A 506 -24.85 -33.77 5.02
CA ASP A 506 -25.35 -34.66 3.98
C ASP A 506 -24.18 -35.33 3.23
N PRO A 507 -23.99 -36.66 3.36
CA PRO A 507 -22.88 -37.36 2.70
C PRO A 507 -22.94 -37.28 1.18
N GLU A 508 -24.13 -37.14 0.57
CA GLU A 508 -24.25 -37.03 -0.90
C GLU A 508 -23.70 -35.70 -1.44
N ILE A 509 -23.52 -34.69 -0.56
CA ILE A 509 -22.97 -33.38 -0.91
C ILE A 509 -21.48 -33.29 -0.54
N LEU A 510 -21.04 -34.03 0.50
CA LEU A 510 -19.66 -34.01 0.98
C LEU A 510 -18.69 -34.93 0.22
N GLU A 511 -19.21 -35.99 -0.42
CA GLU A 511 -18.46 -36.93 -1.28
C GLU A 511 -18.44 -36.48 -2.74
#